data_AF-A0A3B3R6D7-F1
#
_entry.id   AF-A0A3B3R6D7-F1
#
_cell.length_a   1.000
_cell.length_b   1.000
_cell.length_c   1.000
_cell.angle_alpha   90.00
_cell.angle_beta   90.00
_cell.angle_gamma   90.00
#
_symmetry.space_group_name_H-M   'P 1'
#
loop_
_entity.id
_entity.type
_entity.pdbx_description
1 polymer ?
#
loop_
_entity_poly.entity_id
_entity_poly.type
_entity_poly.pdbx_seq_one_letter_code
_entity_poly.pdbx_strand_id
1 'polypeptide(L)'
;RVGDSINLVIPFQGKPRPKVTWTKEAEPVDPKQVNTRNSDTDTILFIRKSERKDSGKYEVHLQIENVEDRASITIQIVDLPGPPENVKITDVWGFNVALEWKPPKDNGNCEITGYTVQKADKKTMVGEWYTVYDQYRRTNSVVSDLIMGNEYVFRIYAINMVGLSPEPCFSKDSAYIQKTGIVYKPPSYKDPDFSEAPKFTHPLVNRSVIAGYNATLSCSVRGIPKPKVTWYKNKMDISNEAKYRMFSKQGVLTLEIRKPCPFDGGVYTCKAVNDSGEDIVDGGGGGVPNNFFLLIIVSILIEPLTASKGN
;
A
#
# COMPACT_ATOMS: atom_id res chain seq x y z
N ARG A 1 11.03 1.33 -15.50
CA ARG A 1 11.46 0.30 -14.52
C ARG A 1 12.40 -0.64 -15.24
N VAL A 2 13.19 -1.47 -14.53
CA VAL A 2 14.02 -2.50 -15.18
C VAL A 2 13.17 -3.33 -16.15
N GLY A 3 13.69 -3.55 -17.37
CA GLY A 3 13.00 -4.27 -18.44
C GLY A 3 12.12 -3.41 -19.35
N ASP A 4 11.69 -2.23 -18.89
CA ASP A 4 10.88 -1.30 -19.71
C ASP A 4 11.73 -0.62 -20.78
N SER A 5 11.09 -0.23 -21.88
CA SER A 5 11.70 0.67 -22.85
C SER A 5 11.63 2.12 -22.39
N ILE A 6 12.68 2.89 -22.69
CA ILE A 6 12.75 4.33 -22.46
C ILE A 6 12.76 5.01 -23.83
N ASN A 7 11.92 6.01 -24.00
CA ASN A 7 11.87 6.84 -25.21
C ASN A 7 11.80 8.31 -24.80
N LEU A 8 12.96 8.98 -24.81
CA LEU A 8 13.05 10.41 -24.51
C LEU A 8 13.06 11.18 -25.82
N VAL A 9 12.14 12.13 -25.97
CA VAL A 9 12.07 13.04 -27.11
C VAL A 9 12.36 14.44 -26.60
N ILE A 10 13.46 15.03 -27.06
CA ILE A 10 13.84 16.40 -26.71
C ILE A 10 13.71 17.26 -27.97
N PRO A 11 12.73 18.18 -28.01
CA PRO A 11 12.63 19.14 -29.09
C PRO A 11 13.77 20.16 -28.99
N PHE A 12 14.26 20.62 -30.14
CA PHE A 12 15.23 21.70 -30.24
C PHE A 12 14.93 22.60 -31.45
N GLN A 13 15.58 23.76 -31.49
CA GLN A 13 15.52 24.67 -32.63
C GLN A 13 16.93 25.14 -32.98
N GLY A 14 17.21 25.28 -34.28
CA GLY A 14 18.49 25.77 -34.75
C GLY A 14 18.57 25.82 -36.27
N LYS A 15 19.14 26.89 -36.82
CA LYS A 15 19.39 27.06 -38.25
C LYS A 15 20.82 27.59 -38.45
N PRO A 16 21.68 26.91 -39.24
CA PRO A 16 21.47 25.61 -39.89
C PRO A 16 21.25 24.48 -38.85
N ARG A 17 20.89 23.28 -39.32
CA ARG A 17 20.57 22.15 -38.44
C ARG A 17 21.72 21.89 -37.45
N PRO A 18 21.46 21.91 -36.12
CA PRO A 18 22.48 21.60 -35.12
C PRO A 18 23.03 20.19 -35.28
N LYS A 19 24.34 20.04 -35.04
CA LYS A 19 24.93 18.74 -34.75
C LYS A 19 24.51 18.35 -33.34
N VAL A 20 23.89 17.18 -33.20
CA VAL A 20 23.40 16.65 -31.92
C VAL A 20 24.29 15.51 -31.46
N THR A 21 24.79 15.59 -30.23
CA THR A 21 25.51 14.50 -29.57
C THR A 21 24.96 14.25 -28.18
N TRP A 22 25.00 12.99 -27.75
CA TRP A 22 24.53 12.55 -26.43
C TRP A 22 25.69 12.03 -25.61
N THR A 23 25.72 12.42 -24.34
CA THR A 23 26.62 11.87 -23.33
C THR A 23 25.82 11.29 -22.17
N LYS A 24 26.43 10.35 -21.46
CA LYS A 24 25.98 9.82 -20.18
C LYS A 24 27.16 9.88 -19.22
N GLU A 25 26.97 10.54 -18.09
CA GLU A 25 28.06 10.79 -17.11
C GLU A 25 29.30 11.40 -17.78
N ALA A 26 29.07 12.40 -18.65
CA ALA A 26 30.08 13.10 -19.45
C ALA A 26 30.82 12.26 -20.52
N GLU A 27 30.55 10.96 -20.61
CA GLU A 27 31.11 10.08 -21.65
C GLU A 27 30.11 9.89 -22.82
N PRO A 28 30.57 9.69 -24.06
CA PRO A 28 29.68 9.36 -25.18
C PRO A 28 28.81 8.14 -24.90
N VAL A 29 27.53 8.20 -25.25
CA VAL A 29 26.62 7.05 -25.06
C VAL A 29 27.07 5.84 -25.88
N ASP A 30 27.03 4.64 -25.29
CA ASP A 30 27.32 3.38 -26.00
C ASP A 30 26.20 3.08 -27.01
N PRO A 31 26.47 3.08 -28.33
CA PRO A 31 25.45 2.84 -29.35
C PRO A 31 24.87 1.42 -29.33
N LYS A 32 25.51 0.45 -28.64
CA LYS A 32 24.95 -0.89 -28.45
C LYS A 32 23.83 -0.90 -27.41
N GLN A 33 23.88 0.02 -26.45
CA GLN A 33 22.92 0.13 -25.36
C GLN A 33 21.86 1.21 -25.61
N VAL A 34 22.29 2.33 -26.19
CA VAL A 34 21.47 3.54 -26.37
C VAL A 34 21.37 3.87 -27.86
N ASN A 35 20.17 3.80 -28.41
CA ASN A 35 19.91 4.21 -29.78
C ASN A 35 19.52 5.69 -29.80
N THR A 36 20.15 6.48 -30.67
CA THR A 36 19.80 7.89 -30.87
C THR A 36 19.26 8.10 -32.28
N ARG A 37 18.27 8.98 -32.42
CA ARG A 37 17.73 9.42 -33.71
C ARG A 37 17.54 10.92 -33.69
N ASN A 38 17.96 11.61 -34.75
CA ASN A 38 17.87 13.06 -34.82
C ASN A 38 17.02 13.44 -36.04
N SER A 39 16.06 14.33 -35.83
CA SER A 39 15.34 15.04 -36.89
C SER A 39 15.87 16.48 -37.00
N ASP A 40 15.16 17.35 -37.71
CA ASP A 40 15.47 18.78 -37.79
C ASP A 40 14.90 19.57 -36.59
N THR A 41 14.00 18.97 -35.81
CA THR A 41 13.26 19.62 -34.72
C THR A 41 13.36 18.91 -33.38
N ASP A 42 13.87 17.69 -33.36
CA ASP A 42 13.94 16.87 -32.16
C ASP A 42 15.07 15.84 -32.22
N THR A 43 15.47 15.41 -31.04
CA THR A 43 16.35 14.26 -30.87
C THR A 43 15.68 13.25 -29.95
N ILE A 44 15.86 11.98 -30.27
CA ILE A 44 15.30 10.84 -29.58
C ILE A 44 16.43 10.02 -28.99
N LEU A 45 16.32 9.70 -27.71
CA LEU A 45 17.12 8.68 -27.03
C LEU A 45 16.22 7.49 -26.69
N PHE A 46 16.59 6.31 -27.19
CA PHE A 46 15.82 5.09 -27.03
C PHE A 46 16.64 3.95 -26.42
N ILE A 47 16.15 3.39 -25.31
CA ILE A 47 16.70 2.19 -24.66
C ILE A 47 15.60 1.13 -24.67
N ARG A 48 15.83 -0.02 -25.33
CA ARG A 48 14.78 -1.01 -25.58
C ARG A 48 14.39 -1.81 -24.33
N LYS A 49 15.37 -2.20 -23.53
CA LYS A 49 15.19 -2.96 -22.28
C LYS A 49 16.14 -2.37 -21.26
N SER A 50 15.61 -1.49 -20.42
CA SER A 50 16.43 -0.77 -19.48
C SER A 50 16.97 -1.69 -18.38
N GLU A 51 18.21 -1.45 -18.01
CA GLU A 51 18.90 -2.09 -16.90
C GLU A 51 19.25 -1.04 -15.85
N ARG A 52 19.55 -1.45 -14.61
CA ARG A 52 19.92 -0.50 -13.55
C ARG A 52 21.14 0.34 -13.91
N LYS A 53 22.08 -0.26 -14.66
CA LYS A 53 23.27 0.41 -15.19
C LYS A 53 22.91 1.55 -16.14
N ASP A 54 21.72 1.58 -16.74
CA ASP A 54 21.24 2.67 -17.60
C ASP A 54 20.82 3.91 -16.82
N SER A 55 20.82 3.86 -15.49
CA SER A 55 20.66 5.06 -14.68
C SER A 55 21.87 6.00 -14.86
N GLY A 56 21.64 7.30 -14.71
CA GLY A 56 22.67 8.31 -14.76
C GLY A 56 22.18 9.65 -15.31
N LYS A 57 23.08 10.62 -15.32
CA LYS A 57 22.87 11.93 -15.96
C LYS A 57 23.17 11.81 -17.46
N TYR A 58 22.14 12.00 -18.28
CA TYR A 58 22.26 12.12 -19.72
C TYR A 58 22.28 13.60 -20.11
N GLU A 59 23.12 13.97 -21.05
CA GLU A 59 23.22 15.34 -21.56
C GLU A 59 23.16 15.33 -23.09
N VAL A 60 22.28 16.14 -23.65
CA VAL A 60 22.24 16.43 -25.09
C VAL A 60 23.03 17.71 -25.33
N HIS A 61 23.92 17.67 -26.32
CA HIS A 61 24.74 18.79 -26.75
C HIS A 61 24.35 19.14 -28.18
N LEU A 62 23.99 20.39 -28.41
CA LEU A 62 23.66 20.96 -29.70
C LEU A 62 24.79 21.91 -30.11
N GLN A 63 25.30 21.74 -31.33
CA GLN A 63 26.36 22.58 -31.87
C GLN A 63 25.92 23.18 -33.22
N ILE A 64 26.03 24.51 -33.36
CA ILE A 64 25.95 25.22 -34.64
C ILE A 64 27.20 26.10 -34.76
N GLU A 65 28.13 25.74 -35.62
CA GLU A 65 29.41 26.46 -35.78
C GLU A 65 30.09 26.72 -34.42
N ASN A 66 30.12 27.98 -33.95
CA ASN A 66 30.73 28.40 -32.68
C ASN A 66 29.71 28.57 -31.53
N VAL A 67 28.46 28.17 -31.73
CA VAL A 67 27.39 28.24 -30.73
C VAL A 67 27.08 26.84 -30.20
N GLU A 68 27.09 26.71 -28.87
CA GLU A 68 26.74 25.49 -28.14
C GLU A 68 25.51 25.73 -27.27
N ASP A 69 24.65 24.72 -27.19
CA ASP A 69 23.59 24.64 -26.18
C ASP A 69 23.52 23.21 -25.61
N ARG A 70 23.09 23.07 -24.36
CA ARG A 70 23.04 21.79 -23.66
C ARG A 70 21.80 21.67 -22.80
N ALA A 71 21.22 20.47 -22.78
CA ALA A 71 20.16 20.11 -21.84
C ALA A 71 20.52 18.80 -21.13
N SER A 72 20.22 18.73 -19.83
CA SER A 72 20.53 17.54 -19.02
C SER A 72 19.27 16.93 -18.43
N ILE A 73 19.26 15.60 -18.37
CA ILE A 73 18.19 14.79 -17.78
C ILE A 73 18.80 13.65 -16.97
N THR A 74 18.39 13.53 -15.71
CA THR A 74 18.78 12.39 -14.87
C THR A 74 17.73 11.29 -15.01
N ILE A 75 18.17 10.12 -15.46
CA ILE A 75 17.34 8.93 -15.57
C ILE A 75 17.67 8.01 -14.39
N GLN A 76 16.66 7.58 -13.64
CA GLN A 76 16.81 6.58 -12.58
C GLN A 76 15.99 5.34 -12.93
N ILE A 77 16.67 4.21 -13.14
CA ILE A 77 16.04 2.92 -13.41
C ILE A 77 15.85 2.21 -12.09
N VAL A 78 14.59 2.09 -11.69
CA VAL A 78 14.14 1.42 -10.48
C VAL A 78 13.60 0.02 -10.78
N ASP A 79 13.66 -0.85 -9.77
CA ASP A 79 13.26 -2.25 -9.79
C ASP A 79 12.51 -2.62 -8.51
N LEU A 80 11.94 -3.82 -8.44
CA LEU A 80 11.39 -4.35 -7.18
C LEU A 80 12.52 -4.55 -6.16
N PRO A 81 12.23 -4.42 -4.85
CA PRO A 81 13.23 -4.69 -3.83
C PRO A 81 13.44 -6.20 -3.66
N GLY A 82 14.60 -6.58 -3.14
CA GLY A 82 14.86 -7.93 -2.65
C GLY A 82 14.06 -8.24 -1.37
N PRO A 83 14.08 -9.49 -0.90
CA PRO A 83 13.49 -9.85 0.38
C PRO A 83 14.23 -9.14 1.53
N PRO A 84 13.54 -8.80 2.64
CA PRO A 84 14.19 -8.38 3.87
C PRO A 84 15.24 -9.38 4.35
N GLU A 85 16.12 -8.97 5.25
CA GLU A 85 17.15 -9.85 5.78
C GLU A 85 16.89 -10.20 7.25
N ASN A 86 17.29 -11.42 7.65
CA ASN A 86 17.39 -11.84 9.04
C ASN A 86 16.12 -11.61 9.89
N VAL A 87 14.96 -12.09 9.41
CA VAL A 87 13.72 -12.10 10.22
C VAL A 87 13.90 -13.04 11.40
N LYS A 88 13.87 -12.47 12.61
CA LYS A 88 14.05 -13.19 13.88
C LYS A 88 12.87 -12.91 14.82
N ILE A 89 12.49 -13.95 15.57
CA ILE A 89 11.61 -13.80 16.73
C ILE A 89 12.50 -13.40 17.89
N THR A 90 12.24 -12.25 18.49
CA THR A 90 13.05 -11.73 19.59
C THR A 90 12.46 -12.05 20.95
N ASP A 91 11.13 -12.16 21.04
CA ASP A 91 10.44 -12.47 22.30
C ASP A 91 9.02 -13.02 22.04
N VAL A 92 8.49 -13.78 22.99
CA VAL A 92 7.13 -14.36 22.98
C VAL A 92 6.51 -14.24 24.37
N TRP A 93 5.38 -13.52 24.48
CA TRP A 93 4.69 -13.33 25.76
C TRP A 93 3.17 -13.28 25.58
N GLY A 94 2.43 -13.93 26.49
CA GLY A 94 0.97 -13.98 26.41
C GLY A 94 0.48 -14.45 25.04
N PHE A 95 -0.17 -13.56 24.30
CA PHE A 95 -0.68 -13.80 22.94
C PHE A 95 0.10 -13.02 21.86
N ASN A 96 1.33 -12.58 22.18
CA ASN A 96 2.14 -11.70 21.36
C ASN A 96 3.49 -12.32 21.00
N VAL A 97 4.01 -11.95 19.83
CA VAL A 97 5.34 -12.29 19.36
C VAL A 97 6.02 -11.03 18.85
N ALA A 98 7.22 -10.72 19.36
CA ALA A 98 8.06 -9.66 18.81
C ALA A 98 8.94 -10.20 17.68
N LEU A 99 9.01 -9.44 16.60
CA LEU A 99 9.79 -9.70 15.41
C LEU A 99 10.75 -8.54 15.16
N GLU A 100 11.94 -8.84 14.67
CA GLU A 100 12.90 -7.86 14.14
C GLU A 100 13.52 -8.42 12.86
N TRP A 101 13.83 -7.52 11.93
CA TRP A 101 14.47 -7.84 10.66
C TRP A 101 15.38 -6.69 10.23
N LYS A 102 16.06 -6.86 9.10
CA LYS A 102 16.87 -5.84 8.43
C LYS A 102 16.28 -5.50 7.07
N PRO A 103 16.51 -4.28 6.56
CA PRO A 103 16.17 -3.94 5.18
C PRO A 103 16.81 -4.91 4.18
N PRO A 104 16.24 -5.05 2.98
CA PRO A 104 16.84 -5.88 1.93
C PRO A 104 18.21 -5.34 1.52
N LYS A 105 19.14 -6.25 1.23
CA LYS A 105 20.46 -5.91 0.67
C LYS A 105 20.36 -5.16 -0.65
N ASP A 106 19.35 -5.51 -1.46
CA ASP A 106 19.02 -4.85 -2.71
C ASP A 106 17.67 -4.16 -2.60
N ASN A 107 17.65 -2.83 -2.68
CA ASN A 107 16.43 -2.03 -2.58
C ASN A 107 15.77 -1.75 -3.95
N GLY A 108 16.31 -2.29 -5.04
CA GLY A 108 15.81 -2.03 -6.39
C GLY A 108 16.13 -0.62 -6.91
N ASN A 109 17.21 0.00 -6.41
CA ASN A 109 17.61 1.38 -6.73
C ASN A 109 16.53 2.42 -6.36
N CYS A 110 15.74 2.12 -5.33
CA CYS A 110 14.71 3.00 -4.77
C CYS A 110 14.62 2.79 -3.26
N GLU A 111 14.24 3.82 -2.52
CA GLU A 111 14.01 3.71 -1.08
C GLU A 111 12.92 2.67 -0.73
N ILE A 112 13.15 1.95 0.37
CA ILE A 112 12.14 1.06 0.95
C ILE A 112 11.10 1.90 1.69
N THR A 113 9.87 1.83 1.22
CA THR A 113 8.72 2.59 1.72
C THR A 113 7.93 1.85 2.80
N GLY A 114 8.13 0.54 2.94
CA GLY A 114 7.56 -0.26 4.01
C GLY A 114 7.73 -1.77 3.84
N TYR A 115 6.98 -2.53 4.63
CA TYR A 115 7.02 -3.98 4.73
C TYR A 115 5.62 -4.56 4.87
N THR A 116 5.37 -5.73 4.29
CA THR A 116 4.17 -6.53 4.57
C THR A 116 4.57 -7.68 5.49
N VAL A 117 3.96 -7.75 6.68
CA VAL A 117 4.21 -8.81 7.67
C VAL A 117 3.05 -9.78 7.64
N GLN A 118 3.33 -11.07 7.47
CA GLN A 118 2.32 -12.12 7.44
C GLN A 118 2.65 -13.23 8.45
N LYS A 119 1.60 -13.89 8.97
CA LYS A 119 1.68 -15.04 9.86
C LYS A 119 0.96 -16.25 9.28
N ALA A 120 1.41 -17.44 9.61
CA ALA A 120 0.70 -18.69 9.36
C ALA A 120 0.81 -19.60 10.58
N ASP A 121 -0.25 -20.35 10.88
CA ASP A 121 -0.22 -21.41 11.89
C ASP A 121 0.40 -22.67 11.26
N LYS A 122 1.41 -23.21 11.92
CA LYS A 122 2.16 -24.40 11.49
C LYS A 122 1.27 -25.65 11.45
N LYS A 123 0.22 -25.73 12.26
CA LYS A 123 -0.72 -26.86 12.22
C LYS A 123 -1.59 -26.84 10.97
N THR A 124 -1.94 -25.65 10.48
CA THR A 124 -2.74 -25.45 9.27
C THR A 124 -1.85 -25.13 8.07
N MET A 125 -0.60 -25.62 8.02
CA MET A 125 0.43 -25.36 6.99
C MET A 125 0.00 -25.58 5.53
N VAL A 126 -1.25 -25.94 5.26
CA VAL A 126 -1.88 -25.89 3.94
C VAL A 126 -2.21 -24.42 3.58
N GLY A 127 -1.18 -23.63 3.29
CA GLY A 127 -1.24 -22.49 2.36
C GLY A 127 -1.83 -21.15 2.81
N GLU A 128 -2.46 -21.04 3.98
CA GLU A 128 -3.12 -19.79 4.37
C GLU A 128 -2.20 -18.85 5.18
N TRP A 129 -1.64 -17.85 4.49
CA TRP A 129 -0.93 -16.73 5.12
C TRP A 129 -1.87 -15.57 5.39
N TYR A 130 -1.82 -15.05 6.61
CA TYR A 130 -2.64 -13.92 7.06
C TYR A 130 -1.80 -12.67 7.20
N THR A 131 -2.23 -11.58 6.58
CA THR A 131 -1.54 -10.28 6.69
C THR A 131 -1.82 -9.66 8.05
N VAL A 132 -0.74 -9.41 8.80
CA VAL A 132 -0.75 -8.72 10.09
C VAL A 132 -0.61 -7.22 9.86
N TYR A 133 0.42 -6.82 9.13
CA TYR A 133 0.69 -5.44 8.76
C TYR A 133 0.89 -5.33 7.26
N ASP A 134 0.37 -4.23 6.70
CA ASP A 134 0.60 -3.84 5.32
C ASP A 134 1.18 -2.42 5.28
N GLN A 135 2.20 -2.20 4.44
CA GLN A 135 2.97 -0.94 4.37
C GLN A 135 3.56 -0.48 5.72
N TYR A 136 4.04 -1.44 6.51
CA TYR A 136 4.67 -1.19 7.81
C TYR A 136 6.04 -0.53 7.65
N ARG A 137 6.35 0.55 8.38
CA ARG A 137 7.56 1.36 8.08
C ARG A 137 8.80 1.02 8.91
N ARG A 138 8.64 0.31 10.03
CA ARG A 138 9.77 -0.08 10.88
C ARG A 138 10.30 -1.46 10.50
N THR A 139 11.45 -1.81 11.06
CA THR A 139 12.10 -3.12 10.87
C THR A 139 11.95 -4.04 12.08
N ASN A 140 10.95 -3.76 12.90
CA ASN A 140 10.63 -4.48 14.13
C ASN A 140 9.14 -4.30 14.42
N SER A 141 8.46 -5.32 14.90
CA SER A 141 7.01 -5.26 15.13
C SER A 141 6.58 -6.26 16.19
N VAL A 142 5.40 -6.03 16.77
CA VAL A 142 4.73 -6.99 17.65
C VAL A 142 3.50 -7.54 16.92
N VAL A 143 3.43 -8.86 16.77
CA VAL A 143 2.23 -9.55 16.28
C VAL A 143 1.41 -10.01 17.48
N SER A 144 0.18 -9.52 17.57
CA SER A 144 -0.75 -9.76 18.68
C SER A 144 -1.90 -10.70 18.30
N ASP A 145 -2.78 -10.97 19.27
CA ASP A 145 -4.00 -11.78 19.11
C ASP A 145 -3.73 -13.18 18.53
N LEU A 146 -2.64 -13.80 18.97
CA LEU A 146 -2.30 -15.17 18.62
C LEU A 146 -3.07 -16.17 19.49
N ILE A 147 -3.32 -17.36 18.96
CA ILE A 147 -4.11 -18.37 19.66
C ILE A 147 -3.20 -19.24 20.54
N MET A 148 -3.56 -19.39 21.81
CA MET A 148 -2.88 -20.29 22.75
C MET A 148 -2.84 -21.73 22.24
N GLY A 149 -1.68 -22.36 22.36
CA GLY A 149 -1.44 -23.72 21.91
C GLY A 149 -1.16 -23.85 20.40
N ASN A 150 -1.11 -22.75 19.66
CA ASN A 150 -0.72 -22.74 18.25
C ASN A 150 0.75 -22.37 18.10
N GLU A 151 1.34 -22.81 16.99
CA GLU A 151 2.72 -22.53 16.63
C GLU A 151 2.72 -21.69 15.35
N TYR A 152 3.29 -20.50 15.38
CA TYR A 152 3.25 -19.58 14.24
C TYR A 152 4.62 -19.46 13.57
N VAL A 153 4.59 -19.35 12.25
CA VAL A 153 5.72 -18.91 11.42
C VAL A 153 5.37 -17.56 10.78
N PHE A 154 6.39 -16.76 10.51
CA PHE A 154 6.22 -15.43 9.95
C PHE A 154 6.97 -15.30 8.64
N ARG A 155 6.48 -14.42 7.77
CA ARG A 155 7.19 -14.01 6.58
C ARG A 155 7.00 -12.53 6.32
N ILE A 156 8.04 -11.88 5.82
CA ILE A 156 8.05 -10.43 5.62
C ILE A 156 8.50 -10.14 4.19
N TYR A 157 7.77 -9.25 3.52
CA TYR A 157 8.11 -8.70 2.22
C TYR A 157 8.56 -7.25 2.36
N ALA A 158 9.49 -6.80 1.53
CA ALA A 158 9.87 -5.39 1.43
C ALA A 158 9.02 -4.70 0.37
N ILE A 159 8.82 -3.38 0.49
CA ILE A 159 8.02 -2.58 -0.45
C ILE A 159 8.80 -1.32 -0.81
N ASN A 160 8.97 -1.04 -2.09
CA ASN A 160 9.44 0.25 -2.58
C ASN A 160 8.38 0.88 -3.52
N MET A 161 8.71 1.99 -4.19
CA MET A 161 7.78 2.67 -5.11
C MET A 161 7.34 1.80 -6.31
N VAL A 162 8.11 0.76 -6.66
CA VAL A 162 7.79 -0.16 -7.75
C VAL A 162 6.78 -1.19 -7.28
N GLY A 163 6.97 -1.73 -6.07
CA GLY A 163 6.06 -2.68 -5.45
C GLY A 163 6.70 -3.56 -4.39
N LEU A 164 6.04 -4.70 -4.15
CA LEU A 164 6.43 -5.73 -3.19
C LEU A 164 7.61 -6.56 -3.71
N SER A 165 8.51 -6.99 -2.82
CA SER A 165 9.54 -7.95 -3.16
C SER A 165 8.92 -9.24 -3.73
N PRO A 166 9.51 -9.87 -4.77
CA PRO A 166 8.98 -11.12 -5.34
C PRO A 166 8.94 -12.26 -4.32
N GLU A 167 9.98 -12.33 -3.49
CA GLU A 167 10.13 -13.33 -2.43
C GLU A 167 10.02 -12.67 -1.05
N PRO A 168 9.47 -13.38 -0.05
CA PRO A 168 9.56 -12.97 1.34
C PRO A 168 10.86 -13.46 1.99
N CYS A 169 11.15 -12.90 3.16
CA CYS A 169 12.03 -13.53 4.14
C CYS A 169 11.20 -14.22 5.22
N PHE A 170 11.44 -15.51 5.45
CA PHE A 170 10.78 -16.27 6.51
C PHE A 170 11.49 -16.08 7.85
N SER A 171 10.74 -16.14 8.94
CA SER A 171 11.33 -16.25 10.27
C SER A 171 12.18 -17.51 10.36
N LYS A 172 13.37 -17.41 10.95
CA LYS A 172 14.27 -18.55 11.16
C LYS A 172 13.65 -19.62 12.05
N ASP A 173 12.90 -19.19 13.04
CA ASP A 173 12.24 -20.02 14.03
C ASP A 173 10.71 -19.84 13.94
N SER A 174 10.00 -20.69 14.66
CA SER A 174 8.57 -20.58 14.93
C SER A 174 8.32 -20.14 16.38
N ALA A 175 7.15 -19.53 16.62
CA ALA A 175 6.72 -19.13 17.95
C ALA A 175 5.57 -20.00 18.44
N TYR A 176 5.79 -20.79 19.48
CA TYR A 176 4.73 -21.53 20.16
C TYR A 176 4.10 -20.69 21.27
N ILE A 177 2.79 -20.48 21.20
CA ILE A 177 2.05 -19.68 22.18
C ILE A 177 1.67 -20.58 23.35
N GLN A 178 2.36 -20.42 24.48
CA GLN A 178 2.20 -21.28 25.66
C GLN A 178 0.79 -21.15 26.28
N LYS A 179 0.30 -22.26 26.87
CA LYS A 179 -1.04 -22.33 27.50
C LYS A 179 -1.11 -21.79 28.93
N THR A 180 -0.03 -21.22 29.49
CA THR A 180 0.09 -20.99 30.93
C THR A 180 -0.27 -19.57 31.36
N GLY A 181 -1.08 -19.49 32.43
CA GLY A 181 -1.72 -18.28 32.96
C GLY A 181 -0.84 -17.35 33.79
N ILE A 182 0.32 -16.92 33.29
CA ILE A 182 1.09 -15.82 33.89
C ILE A 182 1.54 -14.86 32.79
N VAL A 183 0.98 -13.66 32.80
CA VAL A 183 1.42 -12.51 32.00
C VAL A 183 2.73 -12.00 32.60
N TYR A 184 3.85 -12.55 32.18
CA TYR A 184 5.12 -11.82 32.33
C TYR A 184 5.12 -10.72 31.27
N LYS A 185 4.82 -9.49 31.70
CA LYS A 185 5.25 -8.28 30.98
C LYS A 185 6.79 -8.29 31.05
N PRO A 186 7.53 -8.36 29.93
CA PRO A 186 8.96 -8.11 30.01
C PRO A 186 9.16 -6.70 30.59
N PRO A 187 10.02 -6.53 31.60
CA PRO A 187 10.46 -5.19 31.98
C PRO A 187 11.21 -4.62 30.78
N SER A 188 10.72 -3.51 30.22
CA SER A 188 11.34 -2.65 29.19
C SER A 188 10.95 -2.78 27.70
N TYR A 189 9.72 -3.17 27.34
CA TYR A 189 9.14 -2.63 26.08
C TYR A 189 8.37 -1.33 26.38
N LYS A 190 9.12 -0.30 26.78
CA LYS A 190 8.68 1.09 26.76
C LYS A 190 9.49 1.77 25.66
N ASP A 191 9.13 1.54 24.41
CA ASP A 191 9.44 2.54 23.40
C ASP A 191 8.13 3.29 23.11
N PRO A 192 8.01 4.56 23.50
CA PRO A 192 6.97 5.45 23.01
C PRO A 192 6.93 5.49 21.48
N ASP A 193 8.03 5.17 20.79
CA ASP A 193 8.09 5.15 19.33
C ASP A 193 7.47 3.89 18.70
N PHE A 194 7.08 2.85 19.44
CA PHE A 194 6.45 1.65 18.84
C PHE A 194 4.93 1.71 18.75
N SER A 195 4.32 2.71 19.38
CA SER A 195 2.88 2.86 19.49
C SER A 195 2.41 3.93 18.50
N GLU A 196 1.58 3.54 17.54
CA GLU A 196 0.99 4.46 16.55
C GLU A 196 -0.51 4.53 16.79
N ALA A 197 -1.03 5.73 17.09
CA ALA A 197 -2.47 5.95 17.13
C ALA A 197 -3.11 5.53 15.81
N PRO A 198 -4.35 5.03 15.82
CA PRO A 198 -5.03 4.63 14.60
C PRO A 198 -5.07 5.80 13.61
N LYS A 199 -4.97 5.50 12.32
CA LYS A 199 -5.11 6.51 11.26
C LYS A 199 -5.74 5.90 10.01
N PHE A 200 -6.89 6.42 9.61
CA PHE A 200 -7.53 6.02 8.36
C PHE A 200 -6.70 6.53 7.17
N THR A 201 -6.31 5.61 6.28
CA THR A 201 -5.53 5.90 5.07
C THR A 201 -6.40 5.97 3.83
N HIS A 202 -7.51 5.23 3.82
CA HIS A 202 -8.54 5.28 2.80
C HIS A 202 -9.88 5.49 3.51
N PRO A 203 -10.40 6.72 3.52
CA PRO A 203 -11.63 7.04 4.23
C PRO A 203 -12.85 6.43 3.54
N LEU A 204 -13.98 6.42 4.24
CA LEU A 204 -15.26 6.05 3.65
C LEU A 204 -15.64 7.03 2.54
N VAL A 205 -16.19 6.50 1.45
CA VAL A 205 -16.67 7.29 0.31
C VAL A 205 -18.18 7.14 0.21
N ASN A 206 -18.85 8.24 -0.12
CA ASN A 206 -20.28 8.26 -0.42
C ASN A 206 -20.65 7.24 -1.51
N ARG A 207 -21.72 6.46 -1.28
CA ARG A 207 -22.22 5.45 -2.22
C ARG A 207 -23.76 5.40 -2.24
N SER A 208 -24.33 5.28 -3.43
CA SER A 208 -25.72 4.84 -3.65
C SER A 208 -25.75 3.34 -3.97
N VAL A 209 -26.74 2.60 -3.44
CA VAL A 209 -26.83 1.13 -3.59
C VAL A 209 -28.27 0.71 -3.87
N ILE A 210 -28.47 -0.43 -4.51
CA ILE A 210 -29.80 -0.90 -4.95
C ILE A 210 -30.48 -1.71 -3.83
N ALA A 211 -31.80 -1.54 -3.65
CA ALA A 211 -32.59 -2.29 -2.68
C ALA A 211 -32.44 -3.79 -2.89
N GLY A 212 -32.38 -4.56 -1.81
CA GLY A 212 -32.44 -6.03 -1.89
C GLY A 212 -31.17 -6.73 -2.38
N TYR A 213 -30.18 -5.98 -2.89
CA TYR A 213 -28.85 -6.49 -3.23
C TYR A 213 -27.83 -6.09 -2.17
N ASN A 214 -27.04 -7.04 -1.67
CA ASN A 214 -26.04 -6.76 -0.64
C ASN A 214 -25.11 -5.61 -1.07
N ALA A 215 -24.86 -4.70 -0.14
CA ALA A 215 -24.01 -3.53 -0.35
C ALA A 215 -22.77 -3.61 0.53
N THR A 216 -21.67 -3.00 0.09
CA THR A 216 -20.42 -2.94 0.86
C THR A 216 -19.89 -1.52 0.99
N LEU A 217 -19.46 -1.19 2.21
CA LEU A 217 -18.67 -0.02 2.56
C LEU A 217 -17.29 -0.49 3.00
N SER A 218 -16.23 0.17 2.52
CA SER A 218 -14.86 -0.22 2.82
C SER A 218 -13.99 0.97 3.17
N CYS A 219 -13.08 0.78 4.13
CA CYS A 219 -12.04 1.75 4.50
C CYS A 219 -10.76 1.00 4.92
N SER A 220 -9.66 1.73 5.02
CA SER A 220 -8.38 1.18 5.49
C SER A 220 -7.86 2.00 6.65
N VAL A 221 -7.38 1.30 7.69
CA VAL A 221 -6.83 1.90 8.90
C VAL A 221 -5.45 1.33 9.18
N ARG A 222 -4.54 2.20 9.61
CA ARG A 222 -3.25 1.82 10.20
C ARG A 222 -3.27 2.11 11.70
N GLY A 223 -2.36 1.52 12.45
CA GLY A 223 -2.21 1.74 13.89
C GLY A 223 -1.48 0.57 14.53
N ILE A 224 -0.71 0.86 15.57
CA ILE A 224 0.09 -0.12 16.30
C ILE A 224 -0.14 0.13 17.80
N PRO A 225 -0.62 -0.86 18.57
CA PRO A 225 -1.10 -2.18 18.14
C PRO A 225 -2.28 -2.11 17.15
N LYS A 226 -2.61 -3.24 16.51
CA LYS A 226 -3.71 -3.31 15.52
C LYS A 226 -5.00 -2.74 16.13
N PRO A 227 -5.62 -1.72 15.51
CA PRO A 227 -6.79 -1.09 16.10
C PRO A 227 -8.00 -2.03 16.17
N LYS A 228 -8.73 -1.95 17.28
CA LYS A 228 -10.08 -2.51 17.41
C LYS A 228 -11.05 -1.60 16.69
N VAL A 229 -11.91 -2.18 15.86
CA VAL A 229 -12.83 -1.44 14.98
C VAL A 229 -14.28 -1.63 15.42
N THR A 230 -15.04 -0.54 15.44
CA THR A 230 -16.48 -0.50 15.73
C THR A 230 -17.19 0.32 14.66
N TRP A 231 -18.35 -0.16 14.20
CA TRP A 231 -19.16 0.53 13.19
C TRP A 231 -20.42 1.11 13.80
N TYR A 232 -20.81 2.28 13.32
CA TYR A 232 -22.02 2.96 13.74
C TYR A 232 -22.86 3.37 12.52
N LYS A 233 -24.18 3.42 12.70
CA LYS A 233 -25.13 4.04 11.79
C LYS A 233 -25.91 5.11 12.54
N ASN A 234 -25.89 6.34 12.06
CA ASN A 234 -26.52 7.48 12.72
C ASN A 234 -26.14 7.57 14.20
N LYS A 235 -24.85 7.33 14.50
CA LYS A 235 -24.25 7.29 15.84
C LYS A 235 -24.70 6.13 16.75
N MET A 236 -25.53 5.20 16.26
CA MET A 236 -25.87 3.98 16.99
C MET A 236 -24.92 2.85 16.61
N ASP A 237 -24.39 2.14 17.60
CA ASP A 237 -23.50 0.99 17.38
C ASP A 237 -24.27 -0.15 16.72
N ILE A 238 -23.80 -0.58 15.54
CA ILE A 238 -24.44 -1.62 14.72
C ILE A 238 -23.67 -2.95 14.76
N SER A 239 -22.65 -3.06 15.61
CA SER A 239 -21.67 -4.15 15.58
C SER A 239 -22.24 -5.54 15.88
N ASN A 240 -23.41 -5.60 16.54
CA ASN A 240 -24.05 -6.85 16.95
C ASN A 240 -25.38 -7.13 16.22
N GLU A 241 -25.72 -6.36 15.19
CA GLU A 241 -26.95 -6.53 14.44
C GLU A 241 -26.78 -7.53 13.28
N ALA A 242 -27.63 -8.56 13.22
CA ALA A 242 -27.57 -9.63 12.20
C ALA A 242 -27.70 -9.15 10.74
N LYS A 243 -28.18 -7.91 10.56
CA LYS A 243 -28.30 -7.24 9.27
C LYS A 243 -26.95 -6.89 8.64
N TYR A 244 -25.95 -6.67 9.48
CA TYR A 244 -24.62 -6.27 9.05
C TYR A 244 -23.64 -7.42 9.19
N ARG A 245 -22.68 -7.49 8.28
CA ARG A 245 -21.54 -8.38 8.40
C ARG A 245 -20.26 -7.58 8.25
N MET A 246 -19.45 -7.55 9.30
CA MET A 246 -18.16 -6.85 9.31
C MET A 246 -17.03 -7.85 9.17
N PHE A 247 -16.06 -7.55 8.33
CA PHE A 247 -14.86 -8.37 8.16
C PHE A 247 -13.67 -7.53 7.69
N SER A 248 -12.46 -8.05 7.90
CA SER A 248 -11.22 -7.40 7.50
C SER A 248 -10.42 -8.36 6.62
N LYS A 249 -10.01 -7.93 5.44
CA LYS A 249 -9.12 -8.71 4.55
C LYS A 249 -7.97 -7.82 4.07
N GLN A 250 -6.72 -8.25 4.29
CA GLN A 250 -5.51 -7.54 3.86
C GLN A 250 -5.51 -6.03 4.24
N GLY A 251 -5.90 -5.68 5.47
CA GLY A 251 -5.93 -4.29 5.94
C GLY A 251 -7.13 -3.45 5.45
N VAL A 252 -8.02 -4.02 4.64
CA VAL A 252 -9.29 -3.39 4.23
C VAL A 252 -10.40 -3.86 5.17
N LEU A 253 -10.96 -2.92 5.91
CA LEU A 253 -12.16 -3.09 6.72
C LEU A 253 -13.38 -2.99 5.81
N THR A 254 -14.29 -3.96 5.90
CA THR A 254 -15.50 -4.00 5.09
C THR A 254 -16.72 -4.21 5.97
N LEU A 255 -17.72 -3.36 5.79
CA LEU A 255 -19.09 -3.50 6.30
C LEU A 255 -19.99 -3.91 5.14
N GLU A 256 -20.52 -5.13 5.18
CA GLU A 256 -21.57 -5.59 4.28
C GLU A 256 -22.94 -5.35 4.91
N ILE A 257 -23.81 -4.66 4.17
CA ILE A 257 -25.22 -4.45 4.51
C ILE A 257 -26.03 -5.47 3.70
N ARG A 258 -26.68 -6.41 4.38
CA ARG A 258 -27.45 -7.47 3.71
C ARG A 258 -28.80 -6.96 3.28
N LYS A 259 -29.14 -7.16 2.00
CA LYS A 259 -30.43 -6.81 1.39
C LYS A 259 -30.98 -5.46 1.90
N PRO A 260 -30.24 -4.35 1.66
CA PRO A 260 -30.57 -3.04 2.19
C PRO A 260 -31.96 -2.59 1.72
N CYS A 261 -32.67 -1.90 2.61
CA CYS A 261 -33.97 -1.26 2.36
C CYS A 261 -33.87 0.26 2.62
N PRO A 262 -34.86 1.09 2.22
CA PRO A 262 -34.77 2.55 2.36
C PRO A 262 -34.41 3.06 3.77
N PHE A 263 -34.79 2.33 4.82
CA PHE A 263 -34.43 2.65 6.20
C PHE A 263 -32.95 2.46 6.53
N ASP A 264 -32.17 1.81 5.65
CA ASP A 264 -30.71 1.67 5.76
C ASP A 264 -29.94 2.90 5.31
N GLY A 265 -30.60 3.86 4.67
CA GLY A 265 -30.03 5.17 4.45
C GLY A 265 -29.60 5.82 5.76
N GLY A 266 -28.44 6.47 5.76
CA GLY A 266 -27.92 7.13 6.94
C GLY A 266 -26.42 7.29 6.91
N VAL A 267 -25.91 7.95 7.96
CA VAL A 267 -24.48 8.18 8.14
C VAL A 267 -23.83 6.96 8.75
N TYR A 268 -22.89 6.36 8.02
CA TYR A 268 -22.06 5.28 8.52
C TYR A 268 -20.72 5.81 8.99
N THR A 269 -20.32 5.39 10.19
CA THR A 269 -19.08 5.79 10.85
C THR A 269 -18.28 4.54 11.20
N CYS A 270 -16.98 4.59 10.94
CA CYS A 270 -16.03 3.58 11.37
C CYS A 270 -15.08 4.20 12.40
N LYS A 271 -15.06 3.65 13.61
CA LYS A 271 -14.15 4.05 14.70
C LYS A 271 -13.08 2.99 14.89
N ALA A 272 -11.82 3.42 15.01
CA ALA A 272 -10.69 2.56 15.30
C ALA A 272 -9.98 3.03 16.58
N VAL A 273 -9.69 2.10 17.50
CA VAL A 273 -9.08 2.40 18.80
C VAL A 273 -7.95 1.44 19.09
N ASN A 274 -6.82 1.95 19.59
CA ASN A 274 -5.78 1.15 20.24
C ASN A 274 -5.27 1.87 21.50
N ASP A 275 -4.27 1.30 22.17
CA ASP A 275 -3.71 1.86 23.41
C ASP A 275 -3.02 3.24 23.22
N SER A 276 -2.72 3.60 21.97
CA SER A 276 -2.01 4.82 21.58
C SER A 276 -2.96 5.96 21.19
N GLY A 277 -4.25 5.67 20.99
CA GLY A 277 -5.26 6.67 20.64
C GLY A 277 -6.45 6.11 19.87
N GLU A 278 -7.22 7.01 19.27
CA GLU A 278 -8.36 6.68 18.42
C GLU A 278 -8.39 7.54 17.16
N ASP A 279 -9.00 7.00 16.10
CA ASP A 279 -9.36 7.74 14.90
C ASP A 279 -10.75 7.33 14.43
N ILE A 280 -11.44 8.25 13.77
CA ILE A 280 -12.84 8.11 13.37
C ILE A 280 -12.97 8.62 11.94
N VAL A 281 -13.60 7.82 11.08
CA VAL A 281 -14.00 8.27 9.74
C VAL A 281 -15.51 8.14 9.58
N ASP A 282 -16.13 9.26 9.26
CA ASP A 282 -17.51 9.32 8.81
C ASP A 282 -17.54 9.29 7.28
N GLY A 283 -18.59 8.72 6.68
CA GLY A 283 -18.81 8.89 5.24
C GLY A 283 -19.10 10.33 4.80
N GLY A 284 -19.05 11.32 5.70
CA GLY A 284 -19.32 12.73 5.44
C GLY A 284 -18.06 13.60 5.44
N GLY A 285 -17.31 13.56 4.34
CA GLY A 285 -16.47 14.66 3.85
C GLY A 285 -15.21 15.05 4.63
N GLY A 286 -14.05 14.80 4.03
CA GLY A 286 -12.88 15.65 4.26
C GLY A 286 -13.15 17.06 3.75
N GLY A 287 -13.08 18.04 4.67
CA GLY A 287 -12.84 19.47 4.42
C GLY A 287 -13.63 20.16 3.30
N VAL A 288 -14.81 20.69 3.61
CA VAL A 288 -15.33 21.91 2.94
C VAL A 288 -16.06 22.78 3.96
N PRO A 289 -15.71 24.07 4.11
CA PRO A 289 -16.43 24.97 5.00
C PRO A 289 -17.70 25.51 4.31
N ASN A 290 -18.77 25.52 5.11
CA ASN A 290 -20.02 26.27 4.93
C ASN A 290 -21.01 25.84 3.82
N ASN A 291 -22.25 25.69 4.30
CA ASN A 291 -23.51 25.78 3.57
C ASN A 291 -23.84 24.72 2.51
N PHE A 292 -23.70 23.42 2.79
CA PHE A 292 -24.57 22.41 2.17
C PHE A 292 -24.65 21.17 3.08
N PHE A 293 -25.85 20.83 3.55
CA PHE A 293 -26.13 19.58 4.26
C PHE A 293 -25.94 18.40 3.28
N LEU A 294 -24.73 17.83 3.23
CA LEU A 294 -24.45 16.62 2.46
C LEU A 294 -24.79 15.37 3.30
N LEU A 295 -26.02 14.90 3.12
CA LEU A 295 -26.50 13.60 3.59
C LEU A 295 -25.84 12.47 2.81
N ILE A 296 -25.39 11.42 3.52
CA ILE A 296 -25.14 10.11 2.91
C ILE A 296 -26.48 9.57 2.43
N ILE A 297 -26.75 9.65 1.14
CA ILE A 297 -27.86 8.93 0.51
C ILE A 297 -27.31 7.63 -0.07
N VAL A 298 -27.57 6.54 0.64
CA VAL A 298 -27.74 5.25 -0.02
C VAL A 298 -29.06 5.36 -0.79
N SER A 299 -29.01 5.86 -2.04
CA SER A 299 -30.21 6.01 -2.86
C SER A 299 -30.62 4.62 -3.34
N ILE A 300 -31.60 4.05 -2.65
CA ILE A 300 -32.17 2.76 -3.00
C ILE A 300 -33.15 2.96 -4.15
N LEU A 301 -32.67 2.67 -5.36
CA LEU A 301 -33.52 2.59 -6.55
C LEU A 301 -34.48 1.41 -6.39
N ILE A 302 -35.77 1.72 -6.35
CA ILE A 302 -36.85 0.75 -6.53
C ILE A 302 -37.06 0.66 -8.04
N GLU A 303 -36.75 -0.49 -8.66
CA GLU A 303 -37.17 -0.72 -10.04
C GLU A 303 -38.71 -0.69 -10.09
N PRO A 304 -39.33 0.04 -11.05
CA PRO A 304 -40.76 -0.02 -11.22
C PRO A 304 -41.14 -1.47 -11.58
N LEU A 305 -42.10 -2.03 -10.84
CA LEU A 305 -42.77 -3.28 -11.21
C LEU A 305 -43.20 -3.16 -12.67
N THR A 306 -42.60 -3.94 -13.55
CA THR A 306 -43.12 -4.12 -14.90
C THR A 306 -44.49 -4.74 -14.76
N ALA A 307 -45.52 -3.93 -14.99
CA ALA A 307 -46.88 -4.41 -15.12
C ALA A 307 -46.88 -5.52 -16.17
N SER A 308 -47.29 -6.73 -15.77
CA SER A 308 -47.63 -7.75 -16.75
C SER A 308 -48.76 -7.17 -17.60
N LYS A 309 -48.49 -6.98 -18.89
CA LYS A 309 -49.57 -6.80 -19.86
C LYS A 309 -50.24 -8.16 -19.98
N GLY A 310 -51.37 -8.30 -19.30
CA GLY A 310 -52.39 -9.26 -19.72
C GLY A 310 -52.92 -8.84 -21.09
N ASN A 311 -52.82 -9.76 -22.03
CA ASN A 311 -53.82 -10.05 -23.05
C ASN A 311 -53.69 -11.53 -23.39
#